data_AF-A0A7Y3JHK5-F1
#
_entry.id   AF-A0A7Y3JHK5-F1
#
_cell.length_a   1.000
_cell.length_b   1.000
_cell.length_c   1.000
_cell.angle_alpha   90.00
_cell.angle_beta   90.00
_cell.angle_gamma   90.00
#
_symmetry.space_group_name_H-M   'P 1'
#
loop_
_entity.id
_entity.type
_entity.pdbx_description
1 polymer ?
#
loop_
_entity_poly.entity_id
_entity_poly.type
_entity_poly.pdbx_seq_one_letter_code
_entity_poly.pdbx_strand_id
1 'polypeptide(L)'
;MLQAFKNSLLQILVFLFVGASLYSQTVTKKSTETFESFLERTKPPHSQIVDDIVVTQEWSKNNEAIICFDRYDEMVEGEAYPAIVGYLYWRVGKEEYHEIHISTFESDGGAPEIRAVFFDRVYGENELVVICAWPQLMHYDYGGTFYSVYFFRKPEHPATQLSLDKDKRWSALFENQCDCTYRDGHKESAPFVHEAEVRAEITKLTKPHL
;
A
#
# COMPACT_ATOMS: atom_id res chain seq x y z
N MET A 1 -43.47 23.76 9.47
CA MET A 1 -42.92 23.52 8.11
C MET A 1 -41.56 24.19 7.89
N LEU A 2 -41.28 25.38 8.47
CA LEU A 2 -39.96 26.04 8.38
C LEU A 2 -38.83 25.38 9.19
N GLN A 3 -39.15 24.65 10.28
CA GLN A 3 -38.14 24.03 11.16
C GLN A 3 -37.46 22.79 10.53
N ALA A 4 -38.19 22.04 9.70
CA ALA A 4 -37.68 20.83 9.05
C ALA A 4 -36.64 21.13 7.96
N PHE A 5 -36.75 22.30 7.31
CA PHE A 5 -35.80 22.72 6.27
C PHE A 5 -34.44 23.14 6.82
N LYS A 6 -34.36 23.66 8.06
CA LYS A 6 -33.08 24.02 8.69
C LYS A 6 -32.25 22.80 9.06
N ASN A 7 -32.89 21.70 9.44
CA ASN A 7 -32.19 20.46 9.83
C ASN A 7 -31.68 19.68 8.62
N SER A 8 -32.36 19.74 7.47
CA SER A 8 -31.85 19.17 6.22
C SER A 8 -30.66 19.93 5.64
N LEU A 9 -30.60 21.26 5.78
CA LEU A 9 -29.47 22.03 5.25
C LEU A 9 -28.17 21.77 6.04
N LEU A 10 -28.29 21.57 7.36
CA LEU A 10 -27.17 21.23 8.22
C LEU A 10 -26.63 19.81 7.95
N GLN A 11 -27.51 18.86 7.63
CA GLN A 11 -27.11 17.49 7.27
C GLN A 11 -26.41 17.41 5.89
N ILE A 12 -26.82 18.26 4.93
CA ILE A 12 -26.12 18.36 3.63
C ILE A 12 -24.74 19.03 3.80
N LEU A 13 -24.60 19.99 4.72
CA LEU A 13 -23.30 20.60 5.06
C LEU A 13 -22.34 19.64 5.78
N VAL A 14 -22.86 18.72 6.60
CA VAL A 14 -22.04 17.67 7.25
C VAL A 14 -21.62 16.59 6.23
N PHE A 15 -22.46 16.26 5.25
CA PHE A 15 -22.08 15.34 4.16
C PHE A 15 -21.05 15.93 3.18
N LEU A 16 -21.01 17.26 3.04
CA LEU A 16 -20.00 17.95 2.22
C LEU A 16 -18.62 18.03 2.88
N PHE A 17 -18.51 17.79 4.19
CA PHE A 17 -17.23 17.85 4.92
C PHE A 17 -16.49 16.52 5.01
N VAL A 18 -17.13 15.40 4.66
CA VAL A 18 -16.51 14.06 4.68
C VAL A 18 -15.88 13.69 3.32
N GLY A 19 -16.04 14.52 2.28
CA GLY A 19 -15.53 14.27 0.93
C GLY A 19 -14.14 14.83 0.60
N ALA A 20 -13.38 15.34 1.58
CA ALA A 20 -12.24 16.23 1.32
C ALA A 20 -10.84 15.67 1.70
N SER A 21 -10.63 14.35 1.68
CA SER A 21 -9.32 13.78 2.08
C SER A 21 -8.61 12.93 1.01
N LEU A 22 -8.97 13.07 -0.27
CA LEU A 22 -8.20 12.48 -1.38
C LEU A 22 -7.89 13.53 -2.44
N TYR A 23 -7.40 14.71 -2.02
CA TYR A 23 -6.69 15.56 -2.96
C TYR A 23 -5.28 14.98 -3.11
N SER A 24 -5.01 14.32 -4.24
CA SER A 24 -3.63 14.09 -4.63
C SER A 24 -2.95 15.45 -4.77
N GLN A 25 -1.76 15.55 -4.17
CA GLN A 25 -1.02 16.79 -4.11
C GLN A 25 0.24 16.66 -4.96
N THR A 26 0.47 17.67 -5.80
CA THR A 26 1.80 17.88 -6.35
C THR A 26 2.67 18.51 -5.27
N VAL A 27 3.79 17.86 -4.97
CA VAL A 27 4.77 18.31 -3.98
C VAL A 27 6.09 18.61 -4.68
N THR A 28 6.73 19.70 -4.26
CA THR A 28 8.04 20.07 -4.78
C THR A 28 9.14 19.59 -3.83
N LYS A 29 10.09 18.85 -4.37
CA LYS A 29 11.33 18.49 -3.69
C LYS A 29 12.29 19.69 -3.78
N LYS A 30 12.88 20.11 -2.66
CA LYS A 30 13.92 21.15 -2.66
C LYS A 30 15.19 20.60 -3.30
N SER A 31 15.88 21.44 -4.07
CA SER A 31 17.08 21.05 -4.80
C SER A 31 18.21 20.49 -3.92
N THR A 32 18.29 20.91 -2.66
CA THR A 32 19.32 20.48 -1.68
C THR A 32 18.85 19.41 -0.71
N GLU A 33 17.56 19.04 -0.69
CA GLU A 33 17.07 18.03 0.26
C GLU A 33 17.29 16.61 -0.25
N THR A 34 17.50 15.65 0.65
CA THR A 34 17.56 14.23 0.29
C THR A 34 16.14 13.68 0.09
N PHE A 35 15.99 12.45 -0.41
CA PHE A 35 14.66 11.85 -0.55
C PHE A 35 14.03 11.58 0.82
N GLU A 36 14.82 11.15 1.81
CA GLU A 36 14.38 10.96 3.19
C GLU A 36 13.83 12.28 3.76
N SER A 37 14.57 13.38 3.59
CA SER A 37 14.16 14.70 4.10
C SER A 37 12.91 15.24 3.38
N PHE A 38 12.77 14.93 2.09
CA PHE A 38 11.59 15.25 1.30
C PHE A 38 10.36 14.52 1.84
N LEU A 39 10.46 13.18 1.99
CA LEU A 39 9.37 12.33 2.46
C LEU A 39 8.98 12.61 3.91
N GLU A 40 9.96 12.82 4.80
CA GLU A 40 9.69 13.21 6.20
C GLU A 40 8.90 14.51 6.32
N ARG A 41 9.02 15.42 5.35
CA ARG A 41 8.28 16.67 5.30
C ARG A 41 6.88 16.51 4.69
N THR A 42 6.69 15.57 3.78
CA THR A 42 5.43 15.38 3.04
C THR A 42 4.54 14.31 3.62
N LYS A 43 5.06 13.41 4.46
CA LYS A 43 4.29 12.32 5.06
C LYS A 43 3.11 12.82 5.90
N PRO A 44 2.07 12.00 6.08
CA PRO A 44 0.95 12.33 6.94
C PRO A 44 1.38 12.69 8.38
N PRO A 45 0.69 13.61 9.06
CA PRO A 45 0.95 13.89 10.46
C PRO A 45 0.89 12.63 11.32
N HIS A 46 1.76 12.54 12.33
CA HIS A 46 1.84 11.41 13.25
C HIS A 46 2.17 10.06 12.60
N SER A 47 2.72 10.06 11.39
CA SER A 47 3.21 8.86 10.73
C SER A 47 4.74 8.71 10.78
N GLN A 48 5.20 7.49 10.53
CA GLN A 48 6.61 7.12 10.46
C GLN A 48 6.87 6.24 9.25
N ILE A 49 7.93 6.53 8.49
CA ILE A 49 8.40 5.65 7.41
C ILE A 49 8.92 4.33 8.02
N VAL A 50 8.40 3.18 7.58
CA VAL A 50 8.68 1.87 8.20
C VAL A 50 9.44 0.87 7.33
N ASP A 51 9.74 1.22 6.08
CA ASP A 51 10.52 0.40 5.15
C ASP A 51 11.52 1.28 4.37
N ASP A 52 12.41 0.66 3.62
CA ASP A 52 13.34 1.31 2.71
C ASP A 52 12.60 2.13 1.65
N ILE A 53 13.17 3.30 1.36
CA ILE A 53 12.68 4.17 0.29
C ILE A 53 13.17 3.60 -1.05
N VAL A 54 12.23 3.24 -1.92
CA VAL A 54 12.57 2.69 -3.24
C VAL A 54 12.54 3.82 -4.27
N VAL A 55 13.72 4.17 -4.78
CA VAL A 55 13.87 5.11 -5.91
C VAL A 55 14.10 4.33 -7.19
N THR A 56 13.26 4.53 -8.20
CA THR A 56 13.19 3.63 -9.36
C THR A 56 12.83 4.34 -10.67
N GLN A 57 13.20 3.72 -11.79
CA GLN A 57 12.81 4.09 -13.16
C GLN A 57 12.16 2.91 -13.91
N GLU A 58 11.77 1.84 -13.21
CA GLU A 58 11.25 0.60 -13.80
C GLU A 58 10.02 0.83 -14.70
N TRP A 59 9.20 1.83 -14.38
CA TRP A 59 8.03 2.20 -15.17
C TRP A 59 8.29 3.29 -16.22
N SER A 60 9.37 4.07 -16.10
CA SER A 60 9.71 5.14 -17.04
C SER A 60 11.19 5.48 -17.00
N LYS A 61 11.87 5.35 -18.15
CA LYS A 61 13.29 5.73 -18.29
C LYS A 61 13.57 7.21 -18.05
N ASN A 62 12.55 8.06 -18.18
CA ASN A 62 12.70 9.51 -18.11
C ASN A 62 12.10 10.11 -16.83
N ASN A 63 11.30 9.33 -16.09
CA ASN A 63 10.66 9.80 -14.87
C ASN A 63 11.03 8.86 -13.73
N GLU A 64 11.76 9.40 -12.77
CA GLU A 64 12.00 8.76 -11.49
C GLU A 64 10.69 8.70 -10.69
N ALA A 65 10.50 7.56 -10.04
CA ALA A 65 9.46 7.33 -9.05
C ALA A 65 10.11 7.05 -7.70
N ILE A 66 9.50 7.55 -6.63
CA ILE A 66 9.90 7.27 -5.25
C ILE A 66 8.73 6.56 -4.59
N ILE A 67 8.98 5.42 -3.96
CA ILE A 67 7.98 4.66 -3.22
C ILE A 67 8.38 4.65 -1.75
N CYS A 68 7.42 4.87 -0.87
CA CYS A 68 7.59 4.76 0.57
C CYS A 68 6.33 4.23 1.24
N PHE A 69 6.50 3.76 2.48
CA PHE A 69 5.43 3.21 3.30
C PHE A 69 5.46 3.86 4.68
N ASP A 70 4.37 4.55 5.00
CA ASP A 70 4.19 5.26 6.26
C ASP A 70 3.26 4.48 7.17
N ARG A 71 3.72 4.17 8.38
CA ARG A 71 2.88 3.65 9.45
C ARG A 71 2.26 4.78 10.25
N TYR A 72 1.00 4.64 10.58
CA TYR A 72 0.32 5.46 11.58
C TYR A 72 -0.58 4.57 12.43
N ASP A 73 -1.01 5.09 13.58
CA ASP A 73 -1.97 4.41 14.44
C ASP A 73 -3.34 5.05 14.23
N GLU A 74 -4.30 4.28 13.70
CA GLU A 74 -5.69 4.70 13.60
C GLU A 74 -6.37 4.55 14.96
N MET A 75 -6.97 5.63 15.47
CA MET A 75 -7.65 5.61 16.76
C MET A 75 -9.13 5.25 16.55
N VAL A 76 -9.52 4.03 16.90
CA VAL A 76 -10.91 3.55 16.85
C VAL A 76 -11.38 3.29 18.27
N GLU A 77 -12.41 4.02 18.72
CA GLU A 77 -12.97 3.92 20.09
C GLU A 77 -11.93 4.08 21.23
N GLY A 78 -10.82 4.77 20.97
CA GLY A 78 -9.74 5.00 21.95
C GLY A 78 -8.65 3.93 21.93
N GLU A 79 -8.77 2.92 21.07
CA GLU A 79 -7.75 1.92 20.81
C GLU A 79 -6.96 2.27 19.54
N ALA A 80 -5.66 1.96 19.56
CA ALA A 80 -4.76 2.20 18.44
C ALA A 80 -4.67 0.97 17.55
N TYR A 81 -5.05 1.12 16.28
CA TYR A 81 -4.96 0.10 15.24
C TYR A 81 -3.88 0.53 14.24
N PRO A 82 -2.69 -0.08 14.28
CA PRO A 82 -1.63 0.29 13.35
C PRO A 82 -2.03 -0.03 11.91
N ALA A 83 -1.77 0.90 11.00
CA ALA A 83 -1.96 0.74 9.57
C ALA A 83 -0.71 1.24 8.84
N ILE A 84 -0.46 0.69 7.66
CA ILE A 84 0.60 1.17 6.76
C ILE A 84 -0.05 1.69 5.49
N VAL A 85 0.33 2.90 5.06
CA VAL A 85 -0.08 3.45 3.76
C VAL A 85 1.14 3.53 2.85
N GLY A 86 1.00 2.97 1.65
CA GLY A 86 1.99 3.12 0.60
C GLY A 86 1.73 4.36 -0.24
N TYR A 87 2.78 5.09 -0.58
CA TYR A 87 2.75 6.24 -1.49
C TYR A 87 3.75 6.07 -2.62
N LEU A 88 3.36 6.52 -3.79
CA LEU A 88 4.19 6.67 -4.99
C LEU A 88 4.27 8.15 -5.34
N TYR A 89 5.47 8.71 -5.31
CA TYR A 89 5.77 10.05 -5.80
C TYR A 89 6.30 9.95 -7.22
N TRP A 90 5.47 10.28 -8.21
CA TRP A 90 5.84 10.22 -9.61
C TRP A 90 6.34 11.57 -10.10
N ARG A 91 7.56 11.63 -10.66
CA ARG A 91 8.11 12.89 -11.16
C ARG A 91 7.35 13.39 -12.40
N VAL A 92 6.78 14.59 -12.29
CA VAL A 92 6.04 15.29 -13.36
C VAL A 92 6.75 16.54 -13.86
N GLY A 93 7.77 17.02 -13.13
CA GLY A 93 8.59 18.18 -13.50
C GLY A 93 10.04 18.06 -13.04
N LYS A 94 10.80 19.16 -13.10
CA LYS A 94 12.22 19.13 -12.71
C LYS A 94 12.41 18.73 -11.24
N GLU A 95 11.54 19.18 -10.35
CA GLU A 95 11.58 18.84 -8.92
C GLU A 95 10.16 18.63 -8.36
N GLU A 96 9.20 18.43 -9.26
CA GLU A 96 7.78 18.29 -8.92
C GLU A 96 7.40 16.83 -9.03
N TYR A 97 6.76 16.34 -7.98
CA TYR A 97 6.28 14.97 -7.87
C TYR A 97 4.79 15.00 -7.60
N HIS A 98 4.06 14.15 -8.31
CA HIS A 98 2.66 13.90 -8.08
C HIS A 98 2.52 12.69 -7.15
N GLU A 99 1.85 12.88 -6.02
CA GLU A 99 1.62 11.81 -5.04
C GLU A 99 0.44 10.92 -5.48
N ILE A 100 0.68 9.62 -5.51
CA ILE A 100 -0.30 8.59 -5.87
C ILE A 100 -0.36 7.59 -4.71
N HIS A 101 -1.55 7.35 -4.18
CA HIS A 101 -1.77 6.32 -3.15
C HIS A 101 -1.52 4.92 -3.74
N ILE A 102 -0.77 4.07 -3.06
CA ILE A 102 -0.56 2.67 -3.49
C ILE A 102 -1.67 1.81 -2.91
N SER A 103 -1.73 1.76 -1.59
CA SER A 103 -2.72 1.01 -0.82
C SER A 103 -2.65 1.37 0.65
N THR A 104 -3.65 0.91 1.41
CA THR A 104 -3.63 0.90 2.87
C THR A 104 -3.66 -0.54 3.33
N PHE A 105 -2.67 -0.93 4.13
CA PHE A 105 -2.59 -2.22 4.79
C PHE A 105 -3.06 -2.00 6.22
N GLU A 106 -4.31 -2.35 6.49
CA GLU A 106 -4.93 -2.20 7.80
C GLU A 106 -4.49 -3.32 8.75
N SER A 107 -4.69 -3.13 10.04
CA SER A 107 -4.54 -4.22 11.01
C SER A 107 -5.52 -5.35 10.72
N ASP A 108 -5.04 -6.59 10.79
CA ASP A 108 -5.85 -7.81 10.68
C ASP A 108 -5.32 -8.85 11.68
N GLY A 109 -5.88 -8.88 12.89
CA GLY A 109 -5.42 -9.71 14.02
C GLY A 109 -4.02 -9.37 14.57
N GLY A 110 -3.23 -8.59 13.83
CA GLY A 110 -1.91 -8.10 14.17
C GLY A 110 -1.55 -6.84 13.40
N ALA A 111 -0.44 -6.21 13.78
CA ALA A 111 0.07 -5.04 13.07
C ALA A 111 0.63 -5.44 11.69
N PRO A 112 0.32 -4.67 10.63
CA PRO A 112 0.87 -4.92 9.31
C PRO A 112 2.39 -4.64 9.29
N GLU A 113 3.12 -5.43 8.51
CA GLU A 113 4.55 -5.29 8.24
C GLU A 113 4.81 -5.42 6.74
N ILE A 114 5.48 -4.45 6.13
CA ILE A 114 6.01 -4.64 4.77
C ILE A 114 7.24 -5.53 4.87
N ARG A 115 7.23 -6.62 4.09
CA ARG A 115 8.28 -7.65 4.10
C ARG A 115 9.22 -7.52 2.92
N ALA A 116 8.70 -7.08 1.78
CA ALA A 116 9.46 -6.83 0.57
C ALA A 116 8.68 -5.93 -0.39
N VAL A 117 9.42 -5.11 -1.12
CA VAL A 117 8.92 -4.23 -2.18
C VAL A 117 9.84 -4.37 -3.37
N PHE A 118 9.31 -4.84 -4.50
CA PHE A 118 10.13 -5.08 -5.69
C PHE A 118 9.29 -4.97 -6.97
N PHE A 119 9.98 -4.95 -8.12
CA PHE A 119 9.33 -5.00 -9.43
C PHE A 119 9.52 -6.38 -10.05
N ASP A 120 8.47 -6.88 -10.70
CA ASP A 120 8.56 -8.06 -11.55
C ASP A 120 7.70 -7.95 -12.80
N ARG A 121 8.02 -8.77 -13.80
CA ARG A 121 7.35 -8.77 -15.09
C ARG A 121 6.20 -9.76 -15.12
N VAL A 122 5.00 -9.22 -15.22
CA VAL A 122 3.75 -9.96 -15.28
C VAL A 122 3.14 -9.78 -16.66
N TYR A 123 3.07 -10.88 -17.44
CA TYR A 123 2.61 -10.86 -18.84
C TYR A 123 3.25 -9.79 -19.74
N GLY A 124 4.51 -9.43 -19.48
CA GLY A 124 5.26 -8.46 -20.27
C GLY A 124 5.30 -7.05 -19.70
N GLU A 125 4.44 -6.74 -18.73
CA GLU A 125 4.40 -5.46 -18.02
C GLU A 125 5.13 -5.56 -16.69
N ASN A 126 5.86 -4.50 -16.31
CA ASN A 126 6.46 -4.43 -14.98
C ASN A 126 5.39 -4.00 -13.97
N GLU A 127 5.18 -4.78 -12.93
CA GLU A 127 4.27 -4.48 -11.82
C GLU A 127 5.07 -4.28 -10.54
N LEU A 128 4.57 -3.40 -9.67
CA LEU A 128 5.08 -3.24 -8.31
C LEU A 128 4.47 -4.36 -7.46
N VAL A 129 5.32 -5.09 -6.77
CA VAL A 129 4.96 -6.20 -5.91
C VAL A 129 5.27 -5.85 -4.46
N VAL A 130 4.28 -5.96 -3.58
CA VAL A 130 4.40 -5.69 -2.16
C VAL A 130 4.02 -6.93 -1.38
N ILE A 131 4.94 -7.46 -0.58
CA ILE A 131 4.65 -8.54 0.38
C ILE A 131 4.34 -7.89 1.72
N CYS A 132 3.15 -8.14 2.25
CA CYS A 132 2.73 -7.68 3.57
C CYS A 132 2.49 -8.88 4.49
N ALA A 133 2.79 -8.71 5.78
CA ALA A 133 2.60 -9.71 6.81
C ALA A 133 1.83 -9.15 8.01
N TRP A 134 1.10 -10.02 8.71
CA TRP A 134 0.37 -9.71 9.94
C TRP A 134 0.65 -10.79 11.00
N PRO A 135 1.57 -10.55 11.94
CA PRO A 135 1.84 -11.47 13.03
C PRO A 135 0.62 -11.65 13.95
N GLN A 136 0.11 -12.88 14.02
CA GLN A 136 -1.07 -13.26 14.78
C GLN A 136 -0.66 -13.66 16.21
N LEU A 137 -0.48 -12.66 17.07
CA LEU A 137 0.05 -12.86 18.43
C LEU A 137 -1.01 -13.23 19.47
N MET A 138 -2.28 -12.91 19.24
CA MET A 138 -3.32 -12.91 20.29
C MET A 138 -4.59 -13.69 19.90
N HIS A 139 -4.46 -14.84 19.24
CA HIS A 139 -5.59 -15.71 18.94
C HIS A 139 -5.60 -16.97 19.80
N TYR A 140 -6.78 -17.35 20.27
CA TYR A 140 -6.97 -18.50 21.16
C TYR A 140 -6.80 -19.84 20.43
N ASP A 141 -7.18 -19.90 19.15
CA ASP A 141 -7.26 -21.13 18.37
C ASP A 141 -6.09 -21.34 17.40
N TYR A 142 -5.30 -20.30 17.15
CA TYR A 142 -4.14 -20.35 16.28
C TYR A 142 -3.12 -19.26 16.64
N GLY A 143 -1.88 -19.43 16.19
CA GLY A 143 -0.86 -18.39 16.21
C GLY A 143 0.05 -18.54 15.00
N GLY A 144 0.70 -17.47 14.57
CA GLY A 144 1.51 -17.51 13.36
C GLY A 144 1.61 -16.15 12.67
N THR A 145 1.68 -16.16 11.35
CA THR A 145 1.72 -14.93 10.55
C THR A 145 0.90 -15.12 9.27
N PHE A 146 0.02 -14.16 9.00
CA PHE A 146 -0.65 -14.08 7.70
C PHE A 146 0.21 -13.31 6.72
N TYR A 147 0.15 -13.69 5.45
CA TYR A 147 0.88 -13.08 4.36
C TYR A 147 -0.06 -12.83 3.18
N SER A 148 0.12 -11.67 2.56
CA SER A 148 -0.51 -11.35 1.28
C SER A 148 0.51 -10.68 0.37
N VAL A 149 0.44 -11.01 -0.92
CA VAL A 149 1.25 -10.36 -1.95
C VAL A 149 0.34 -9.57 -2.87
N TYR A 150 0.63 -8.28 -3.01
CA TYR A 150 -0.16 -7.36 -3.80
C TYR A 150 0.61 -6.93 -5.03
N PHE A 151 -0.11 -6.87 -6.14
CA PHE A 151 0.41 -6.47 -7.44
C PHE A 151 -0.24 -5.16 -7.85
N PHE A 152 0.57 -4.17 -8.18
CA PHE A 152 0.10 -2.85 -8.60
C PHE A 152 0.64 -2.53 -9.99
N ARG A 153 -0.28 -2.08 -10.85
CA ARG A 153 0.07 -1.70 -12.21
C ARG A 153 0.73 -0.34 -12.24
N LYS A 154 1.52 -0.13 -13.29
CA LYS A 154 2.02 1.19 -13.65
C LYS A 154 0.85 2.18 -13.74
N PRO A 155 0.97 3.41 -13.21
CA PRO A 155 -0.04 4.44 -13.39
C PRO A 155 -0.16 4.81 -14.88
N GLU A 156 -1.40 4.79 -15.40
CA GLU A 156 -1.69 5.15 -16.80
C GLU A 156 -1.61 6.67 -17.01
N HIS A 157 -2.06 7.43 -16.00
CA HIS A 157 -2.13 8.89 -16.04
C HIS A 157 -1.46 9.49 -14.80
N PRO A 158 -0.13 9.33 -14.64
CA PRO A 158 0.56 9.62 -13.38
C PRO A 158 0.51 11.08 -12.91
N ALA A 159 0.15 12.04 -13.78
CA ALA A 159 0.01 13.45 -13.39
C ALA A 159 -1.37 13.79 -12.78
N THR A 160 -2.34 12.87 -12.88
CA THR A 160 -3.72 13.10 -12.42
C THR A 160 -4.29 11.93 -11.62
N GLN A 161 -3.64 10.77 -11.66
CA GLN A 161 -4.06 9.56 -10.96
C GLN A 161 -3.90 9.74 -9.44
N LEU A 162 -4.92 9.34 -8.68
CA LEU A 162 -4.95 9.49 -7.22
C LEU A 162 -4.50 8.23 -6.49
N SER A 163 -4.72 7.06 -7.11
CA SER A 163 -4.42 5.74 -6.56
C SER A 163 -3.88 4.82 -7.64
N LEU A 164 -2.95 3.93 -7.30
CA LEU A 164 -2.53 2.84 -8.17
C LEU A 164 -3.62 1.78 -8.30
N ASP A 165 -3.67 1.18 -9.47
CA ASP A 165 -4.59 0.08 -9.75
C ASP A 165 -3.98 -1.23 -9.29
N LYS A 166 -4.60 -1.85 -8.27
CA LYS A 166 -4.28 -3.22 -7.87
C LYS A 166 -4.68 -4.20 -8.97
N ASP A 167 -3.75 -5.04 -9.42
CA ASP A 167 -4.09 -6.21 -10.21
C ASP A 167 -4.75 -7.25 -9.30
N LYS A 168 -6.08 -7.21 -9.25
CA LYS A 168 -6.90 -8.11 -8.44
C LYS A 168 -6.75 -9.57 -8.84
N ARG A 169 -6.49 -9.86 -10.12
CA ARG A 169 -6.37 -11.25 -10.58
C ARG A 169 -5.08 -11.87 -10.08
N TRP A 170 -3.98 -11.13 -10.16
CA TRP A 170 -2.70 -11.59 -9.64
C TRP A 170 -2.69 -11.61 -8.12
N SER A 171 -3.10 -10.52 -7.46
CA SER A 171 -3.11 -10.45 -6.00
C SER A 171 -3.93 -11.58 -5.37
N ALA A 172 -5.08 -11.93 -5.94
CA ALA A 172 -5.92 -13.02 -5.44
C ALA A 172 -5.24 -14.41 -5.43
N LEU A 173 -4.18 -14.64 -6.21
CA LEU A 173 -3.42 -15.89 -6.20
C LEU A 173 -2.47 -16.00 -4.99
N PHE A 174 -2.17 -14.88 -4.35
CA PHE A 174 -1.16 -14.75 -3.30
C PHE A 174 -1.69 -14.07 -2.02
N GLU A 175 -2.99 -13.82 -1.93
CA GLU A 175 -3.65 -13.24 -0.74
C GLU A 175 -4.03 -14.33 0.27
N ASN A 176 -4.13 -13.96 1.55
CA ASN A 176 -4.64 -14.78 2.65
C ASN A 176 -3.87 -16.09 2.88
N GLN A 177 -2.55 -16.04 2.74
CA GLN A 177 -1.68 -17.16 3.08
C GLN A 177 -1.36 -17.13 4.58
N CYS A 178 -1.08 -18.28 5.17
CA CYS A 178 -0.87 -18.42 6.60
C CYS A 178 0.27 -19.38 6.87
N ASP A 179 1.28 -18.90 7.60
CA ASP A 179 2.23 -19.77 8.30
C ASP A 179 1.79 -19.80 9.76
N CYS A 180 0.91 -20.76 10.09
CA CYS A 180 0.25 -20.80 11.39
C CYS A 180 0.22 -22.20 11.97
N THR A 181 0.23 -22.24 13.31
CA THR A 181 0.00 -23.45 14.09
C THR A 181 -1.32 -23.30 14.83
N TYR A 182 -2.21 -24.28 14.62
CA TYR A 182 -3.52 -24.35 15.25
C TYR A 182 -3.44 -25.15 16.54
N ARG A 183 -4.41 -24.92 17.42
CA ARG A 183 -4.48 -25.53 18.74
C ARG A 183 -4.55 -27.07 18.72
N ASP A 184 -5.17 -27.63 17.70
CA ASP A 184 -5.26 -29.09 17.50
C ASP A 184 -3.95 -29.71 16.98
N GLY A 185 -2.92 -28.88 16.74
CA GLY A 185 -1.62 -29.28 16.21
C GLY A 185 -1.53 -29.23 14.68
N HIS A 186 -2.62 -28.90 13.97
CA HIS A 186 -2.58 -28.63 12.53
C HIS A 186 -1.64 -27.46 12.24
N LYS A 187 -0.96 -27.52 11.10
CA LYS A 187 -0.02 -26.49 10.66
C LYS A 187 -0.26 -26.18 9.19
N GLU A 188 -0.26 -24.89 8.91
CA GLU A 188 -0.24 -24.35 7.55
C GLU A 188 1.07 -23.60 7.34
N SER A 189 1.54 -23.57 6.11
CA SER A 189 2.75 -22.84 5.74
C SER A 189 2.47 -22.00 4.52
N ALA A 190 2.73 -20.71 4.62
CA ALA A 190 2.58 -19.77 3.53
C ALA A 190 3.69 -20.01 2.48
N PRO A 191 3.35 -20.32 1.21
CA PRO A 191 4.35 -20.59 0.18
C PRO A 191 5.09 -19.34 -0.32
N PHE A 192 4.53 -18.14 -0.15
CA PHE A 192 5.06 -16.91 -0.74
C PHE A 192 5.35 -15.84 0.32
N VAL A 193 6.41 -16.06 1.10
CA VAL A 193 6.82 -15.18 2.20
C VAL A 193 8.04 -14.29 1.87
N HIS A 194 8.79 -14.62 0.83
CA HIS A 194 9.90 -13.82 0.33
C HIS A 194 9.79 -13.54 -1.16
N GLU A 195 10.56 -12.55 -1.62
CA GLU A 195 10.63 -12.15 -3.02
C GLU A 195 10.96 -13.33 -3.94
N ALA A 196 11.91 -14.20 -3.54
CA ALA A 196 12.36 -15.32 -4.37
C ALA A 196 11.24 -16.31 -4.70
N GLU A 197 10.37 -16.66 -3.75
CA GLU A 197 9.26 -17.58 -4.01
C GLU A 197 8.20 -16.95 -4.91
N VAL A 198 7.90 -15.65 -4.70
CA VAL A 198 6.95 -14.92 -5.55
C VAL A 198 7.45 -14.86 -7.00
N ARG A 199 8.71 -14.47 -7.22
CA ARG A 199 9.32 -14.42 -8.56
C ARG A 199 9.30 -15.78 -9.26
N ALA A 200 9.58 -16.85 -8.51
CA ALA A 200 9.56 -18.20 -9.04
C ALA A 200 8.15 -18.60 -9.52
N GLU A 201 7.10 -18.26 -8.75
CA GLU A 201 5.72 -18.56 -9.13
C GLU A 201 5.24 -17.68 -10.30
N ILE A 202 5.56 -16.38 -10.33
CA ILE A 202 5.28 -15.51 -11.49
C ILE A 202 5.90 -16.11 -12.75
N THR A 203 7.17 -16.52 -12.69
CA THR A 203 7.87 -17.15 -13.81
C THR A 203 7.16 -18.44 -14.27
N LYS A 204 6.68 -19.26 -13.33
CA LYS A 204 5.96 -20.50 -13.65
C LYS A 204 4.61 -20.21 -14.32
N LEU A 205 3.87 -19.22 -13.84
CA LEU A 205 2.53 -18.90 -14.32
C LEU A 205 2.52 -18.08 -15.62
N THR A 206 3.61 -17.36 -15.92
CA THR A 206 3.75 -16.55 -17.14
C THR A 206 4.49 -17.26 -18.28
N LYS A 207 5.07 -18.43 -18.03
CA LYS A 207 5.67 -19.25 -19.09
C LYS A 207 4.59 -19.63 -20.11
N PRO A 208 4.81 -19.39 -21.42
CA PRO A 208 3.90 -19.89 -22.43
C PRO A 208 3.87 -21.42 -22.36
N HIS A 209 2.67 -21.99 -22.22
CA HIS A 209 2.47 -23.43 -22.43
C HIS A 209 2.74 -23.70 -23.91
N LEU A 210 3.93 -24.22 -24.21
CA LEU A 210 4.29 -24.75 -25.53
C LEU A 210 3.61 -26.11 -25.78
#